data_AF-T5A5N5-F1
#
_entry.id   AF-T5A5N5-F1
#
_cell.length_a   1.000
_cell.length_b   1.000
_cell.length_c   1.000
_cell.angle_alpha   90.00
_cell.angle_beta   90.00
_cell.angle_gamma   90.00
#
_symmetry.space_group_name_H-M   'P 1'
#
loop_
_entity.id
_entity.type
_entity.pdbx_description
1 polymer ?
#
loop_
_entity_poly.entity_id
_entity_poly.type
_entity_poly.pdbx_seq_one_letter_code
_entity_poly.pdbx_strand_id
1 'polypeptide(L)' 'METVGQKVDPQLKARIDSESDATYSSARLWDDGIIPPQHTRRYLGLGLNAAMGGRNQVKPGDTKYGVFRM' A
#
# COMPACT_ATOMS: atom_id res chain seq x y z
N MET A 1 -19.25 10.67 11.93
CA MET A 1 -17.85 11.06 12.20
C MET A 1 -17.82 12.58 12.17
N GLU A 2 -17.97 13.21 13.33
CA GLU A 2 -17.88 14.67 13.44
C GLU A 2 -16.40 15.06 13.33
N THR A 3 -16.09 15.95 12.39
CA THR A 3 -14.74 16.47 12.18
C THR A 3 -14.42 17.52 13.24
N VAL A 4 -13.23 17.43 13.84
CA VAL A 4 -12.70 18.49 14.72
C VAL A 4 -12.60 19.82 13.94
N GLY A 5 -13.36 20.83 14.37
CA GLY A 5 -13.09 22.25 14.06
C GLY A 5 -13.89 22.94 12.93
N GLN A 6 -14.68 22.24 12.11
CA GLN A 6 -15.55 22.88 11.11
C GLN A 6 -16.87 22.11 10.91
N LYS A 7 -17.91 22.83 10.44
CA LYS A 7 -19.18 22.22 10.01
C LYS A 7 -18.90 21.11 8.99
N VAL A 8 -19.63 20.00 9.09
CA VAL A 8 -19.54 18.88 8.15
C VAL A 8 -19.75 19.39 6.72
N ASP A 9 -18.78 19.17 5.85
CA ASP A 9 -18.87 19.44 4.41
C ASP A 9 -19.23 18.15 3.65
N PRO A 10 -20.46 18.03 3.12
CA PRO A 10 -20.87 16.86 2.35
C PRO A 10 -20.04 16.64 1.07
N GLN A 11 -19.51 17.71 0.47
CA GLN A 11 -18.71 17.60 -0.75
C GLN A 11 -17.34 17.00 -0.45
N LEU A 12 -16.71 17.43 0.64
CA LEU A 12 -15.45 16.85 1.10
C LEU A 12 -15.59 15.36 1.39
N LYS A 13 -16.65 14.95 2.10
CA LYS A 13 -16.92 13.54 2.35
C LYS A 13 -17.09 12.74 1.06
N ALA A 14 -17.95 13.22 0.15
CA ALA A 14 -18.21 12.53 -1.11
C ALA A 14 -16.93 12.37 -1.95
N ARG A 15 -16.05 13.37 -1.92
CA ARG A 15 -14.74 13.32 -2.58
C ARG A 15 -13.82 12.30 -1.93
N ILE A 16 -13.72 12.27 -0.60
CA ILE A 16 -12.92 11.26 0.10
C ILE A 16 -13.41 9.87 -0.25
N ASP A 17 -14.72 9.64 -0.23
CA ASP A 17 -15.31 8.33 -0.53
C ASP A 17 -15.00 7.90 -1.97
N SER A 18 -15.08 8.80 -2.96
CA SER A 18 -14.78 8.46 -4.36
C SER A 18 -13.29 8.25 -4.63
N GLU A 19 -12.42 9.02 -3.98
CA GLU A 19 -10.97 8.89 -4.11
C GLU A 19 -10.39 7.73 -3.28
N SER A 20 -11.20 7.10 -2.42
CA SER A 20 -10.81 5.93 -1.61
C SER A 20 -11.14 4.59 -2.30
N ASP A 21 -11.76 4.61 -3.47
CA ASP A 21 -12.06 3.38 -4.22
C ASP A 21 -10.76 2.70 -4.70
N ALA A 22 -10.75 1.36 -4.70
CA ALA A 22 -9.59 0.57 -5.14
C ALA A 22 -9.18 0.92 -6.59
N THR A 23 -10.14 1.18 -7.47
CA THR A 23 -9.87 1.55 -8.86
C THR A 23 -9.25 2.94 -9.00
N TYR A 24 -9.59 3.86 -8.09
CA TYR A 24 -8.98 5.20 -8.04
C TYR A 24 -7.49 5.11 -7.69
N SER A 25 -7.14 4.27 -6.70
CA SER A 25 -5.77 3.98 -6.28
C SER A 25 -4.94 3.33 -7.40
N SER A 26 -5.47 2.25 -7.97
CA SER A 26 -4.74 1.44 -8.97
C SER A 26 -4.50 2.21 -10.27
N ALA A 27 -5.45 3.07 -10.69
CA ALA A 27 -5.28 3.97 -11.84
C ALA A 27 -4.13 5.00 -11.66
N ARG A 28 -3.63 5.18 -10.44
CA ARG A 28 -2.56 6.13 -10.07
C ARG A 28 -1.28 5.45 -9.62
N LEU A 29 -1.18 4.12 -9.77
CA LEU A 29 -0.03 3.32 -9.37
C LEU A 29 0.33 3.47 -7.88
N TRP A 30 -0.67 3.69 -7.02
CA TRP A 30 -0.46 3.61 -5.58
C TRP A 30 -0.29 2.15 -5.13
N ASP A 31 -0.79 1.21 -5.94
CA ASP A 31 -0.61 -0.23 -5.84
C ASP A 31 -0.13 -0.80 -7.19
N ASP A 32 0.38 -2.03 -7.17
CA ASP A 32 0.82 -2.78 -8.36
C ASP A 32 -0.33 -3.57 -9.04
N GLY A 33 -1.58 -3.38 -8.61
CA GLY A 33 -2.77 -3.98 -9.21
C GLY A 33 -3.76 -4.58 -8.21
N ILE A 34 -5.04 -4.52 -8.57
CA ILE A 34 -6.15 -5.16 -7.85
C ILE A 34 -6.20 -6.66 -8.16
N ILE A 35 -6.27 -7.50 -7.13
CA ILE A 35 -6.40 -8.96 -7.28
C ILE A 35 -7.66 -9.50 -6.57
N PRO A 36 -8.23 -10.64 -7.04
CA PRO A 36 -9.22 -11.37 -6.25
C PRO A 36 -8.64 -11.78 -4.89
N PRO A 37 -9.34 -11.55 -3.76
CA PRO A 37 -8.80 -11.85 -2.42
C PRO A 37 -8.33 -13.30 -2.24
N GLN A 38 -8.98 -14.26 -2.92
CA GLN A 38 -8.63 -15.69 -2.88
C GLN A 38 -7.26 -15.98 -3.52
N HIS A 39 -6.76 -15.10 -4.38
CA HIS A 39 -5.47 -15.26 -5.04
C HIS A 39 -4.28 -14.75 -4.22
N THR A 40 -4.51 -14.11 -3.08
CA THR A 40 -3.46 -13.51 -2.22
C THR A 40 -2.28 -14.46 -1.99
N ARG A 41 -2.53 -15.72 -1.58
CA ARG A 41 -1.47 -16.71 -1.33
C ARG A 41 -0.60 -16.98 -2.58
N ARG A 42 -1.22 -17.04 -3.76
CA ARG A 42 -0.52 -17.30 -5.03
C ARG A 42 0.39 -16.14 -5.41
N TYR A 43 -0.12 -14.91 -5.32
CA TYR A 43 0.66 -13.71 -5.64
C TYR A 43 1.79 -13.48 -4.64
N LEU A 44 1.56 -13.68 -3.34
CA LEU A 44 2.63 -13.63 -2.34
C LEU A 44 3.71 -14.69 -2.61
N GLY A 45 3.32 -15.92 -2.96
CA GLY A 45 4.28 -16.97 -3.32
C GLY A 45 5.12 -16.62 -4.55
N LEU A 46 4.50 -16.04 -5.58
CA LEU A 46 5.20 -15.57 -6.78
C LEU A 46 6.15 -14.40 -6.46
N GLY A 47 5.70 -13.42 -5.68
CA GLY A 47 6.49 -12.26 -5.29
C GLY A 47 7.70 -12.64 -4.43
N LEU A 48 7.51 -13.56 -3.48
CA LEU A 48 8.63 -14.10 -2.69
C LEU A 48 9.63 -14.86 -3.56
N ASN A 49 9.15 -15.70 -4.49
CA ASN A 49 10.05 -16.39 -5.42
C ASN A 49 10.84 -15.40 -6.30
N ALA A 50 10.18 -14.37 -6.81
CA ALA A 50 10.83 -13.30 -7.57
C ALA A 50 11.87 -12.52 -6.74
N ALA A 51 11.55 -12.20 -5.48
CA ALA A 51 12.45 -11.47 -4.58
C ALA A 51 13.66 -12.29 -4.10
N MET A 52 13.49 -13.62 -4.01
CA MET A 52 14.58 -14.55 -3.71
C MET A 52 15.40 -14.90 -4.95
N GLY A 53 14.84 -14.70 -6.16
CA GLY A 53 15.56 -14.78 -7.41
C GLY A 53 16.41 -13.54 -7.68
N GLY A 54 17.60 -13.72 -8.28
CA GLY A 54 18.42 -12.60 -8.77
C GLY A 54 19.61 -12.22 -7.87
N ARG A 55 19.96 -10.91 -7.85
CA ARG A 55 21.16 -10.35 -7.20
C ARG A 55 20.99 -10.10 -5.68
N ASN A 56 20.05 -10.77 -5.03
CA ASN A 56 19.80 -10.53 -3.62
C ASN A 56 20.94 -11.10 -2.77
N GLN A 57 21.89 -10.25 -2.40
CA GLN A 57 23.11 -10.58 -1.65
C GLN A 57 23.00 -10.26 -0.16
N VAL A 58 21.88 -9.67 0.27
CA VAL A 58 21.66 -9.25 1.65
C VAL A 58 21.46 -10.48 2.53
N LYS A 59 22.32 -10.68 3.53
CA LYS A 59 22.18 -11.80 4.47
C LYS A 59 21.21 -11.43 5.59
N PRO A 60 20.60 -12.44 6.25
CA PRO A 60 19.83 -12.19 7.47
C PRO A 60 20.68 -11.43 8.50
N GLY A 61 20.19 -10.29 8.96
CA GLY A 61 20.90 -9.43 9.93
C GLY A 61 21.72 -8.29 9.32
N ASP A 62 21.84 -8.18 8.00
CA ASP A 62 22.62 -7.12 7.33
C ASP A 62 21.89 -5.75 7.27
N THR A 63 20.71 -5.61 7.88
CA THR A 63 19.97 -4.35 7.90
C THR A 63 20.78 -3.25 8.59
N LYS A 64 21.21 -2.25 7.83
CA LYS A 64 21.90 -1.06 8.34
C LYS A 64 20.89 0.07 8.48
N TYR A 65 20.57 0.45 9.70
CA TYR A 65 19.69 1.58 9.97
C TYR A 65 20.42 2.91 9.75
N GLY A 66 19.69 3.94 9.33
CA GLY A 66 20.16 5.33 9.29
C GLY A 66 20.20 5.98 10.67
N VAL A 67 20.36 7.31 10.69
CA VAL A 67 20.34 8.08 11.94
C VAL A 67 18.90 8.21 12.45
N PHE A 68 18.67 7.86 13.71
CA PHE A 68 17.40 8.08 14.39
C PHE A 68 17.30 9.53 14.89
N ARG A 69 16.16 10.18 14.64
CA ARG A 69 15.79 11.46 15.28
C ARG A 69 14.95 11.13 16.51
N MET A 70 15.50 11.38 17.69
CA MET A 70 14.85 11.20 19.00
C MET A 70 14.20 12.49 19.48
#